data_AF-A0A1Q9TFW5-F1
#
_entry.id   AF-A0A1Q9TFW5-F1
#
_cell.length_a   1.000
_cell.length_b   1.000
_cell.length_c   1.000
_cell.angle_alpha   90.00
_cell.angle_beta   90.00
_cell.angle_gamma   90.00
#
_symmetry.space_group_name_H-M   'P 1'
#
loop_
_entity.id
_entity.type
_entity.pdbx_description
1 polymer ?
#
loop_
_entity_poly.entity_id
_entity_poly.type
_entity_poly.pdbx_seq_one_letter_code
_entity_poly.pdbx_strand_id
1 'polypeptide(L)' 'MKSDSEFAGRAVKAWQDLGFQLIIGAPLDKVTALEPHMDLILTVTKNERDYSYITDIPGDAA' A
#
# COMPACT_ATOMS: atom_id res chain seq x y z
N MET A 1 4.28 13.98 -13.85
CA MET A 1 4.25 13.16 -12.62
C MET A 1 3.09 12.15 -12.55
N LYS A 2 2.34 11.87 -13.65
CA LYS A 2 1.29 10.83 -13.70
C LYS A 2 1.80 9.45 -14.17
N SER A 3 3.02 9.44 -14.71
CA SER A 3 3.72 8.26 -15.21
C SER A 3 3.99 7.26 -14.07
N ASP A 4 4.53 7.71 -12.94
CA ASP A 4 5.03 6.81 -11.89
C ASP A 4 3.96 5.86 -11.33
N SER A 5 2.72 6.35 -11.22
CA SER A 5 1.58 5.57 -10.74
C SER A 5 1.21 4.42 -11.68
N GLU A 6 1.12 4.69 -12.98
CA GLU A 6 0.78 3.67 -13.97
C GLU A 6 1.92 2.65 -14.17
N PHE A 7 3.17 3.08 -14.03
CA PHE A 7 4.32 2.17 -14.10
C PHE A 7 4.43 1.27 -12.86
N ALA A 8 4.15 1.80 -11.66
CA ALA A 8 4.14 1.02 -10.43
C ALA A 8 3.08 -0.09 -10.44
N GLY A 9 1.84 0.23 -10.85
CA GLY A 9 0.76 -0.76 -10.95
C GLY A 9 1.08 -1.89 -11.92
N ARG A 10 1.63 -1.57 -13.10
CA ARG A 10 2.06 -2.58 -14.09
C ARG A 10 3.15 -3.51 -13.56
N ALA A 11 4.13 -2.97 -12.82
CA ALA A 11 5.19 -3.77 -12.24
C ALA A 11 4.63 -4.75 -11.19
N VAL A 12 3.76 -4.27 -10.29
CA VAL A 12 3.12 -5.09 -9.26
C VAL A 12 2.30 -6.22 -9.87
N LYS A 13 1.50 -5.92 -10.89
CA LYS A 13 0.69 -6.92 -11.60
C LYS A 13 1.54 -8.02 -12.23
N ALA A 14 2.67 -7.67 -12.86
CA ALA A 14 3.56 -8.65 -13.46
C ALA A 14 4.13 -9.65 -12.43
N TRP A 15 4.51 -9.19 -11.23
CA TRP A 15 5.00 -10.07 -10.17
C TRP A 15 3.90 -10.95 -9.56
N GLN A 16 2.66 -10.42 -9.45
CA GLN A 16 1.50 -11.21 -9.02
C GLN A 16 1.15 -12.32 -10.01
N ASP A 17 1.19 -12.04 -11.32
CA ASP A 17 0.89 -13.02 -12.36
C ASP A 17 1.93 -14.17 -12.41
N LEU A 18 3.13 -13.93 -11.87
CA LEU A 18 4.17 -14.95 -11.66
C LEU A 18 3.95 -15.77 -10.37
N GLY A 19 2.93 -15.47 -9.57
CA GLY A 19 2.59 -16.17 -8.33
C GLY A 19 3.39 -15.72 -7.10
N PHE A 20 4.08 -14.57 -7.16
CA PHE A 20 4.77 -14.04 -5.99
C PHE A 20 3.82 -13.30 -5.05
N GLN A 21 3.99 -13.53 -3.75
CA GLN A 21 3.41 -12.67 -2.73
C GLN A 21 4.29 -11.44 -2.53
N LEU A 22 3.70 -10.25 -2.57
CA LEU A 22 4.41 -8.97 -2.44
C LEU A 22 4.08 -8.29 -1.11
N ILE A 23 5.11 -7.75 -0.46
CA ILE A 23 4.98 -6.87 0.71
C ILE A 23 5.59 -5.53 0.32
N ILE A 24 4.75 -4.50 0.20
CA ILE A 24 5.16 -3.18 -0.30
C ILE A 24 4.93 -2.14 0.81
N GLY A 25 5.99 -1.44 1.22
CA GLY A 25 5.91 -0.29 2.10
C GLY A 25 5.89 1.00 1.29
N ALA A 26 4.85 1.81 1.44
CA ALA A 26 4.72 3.11 0.78
C ALA A 26 4.10 4.13 1.74
N PRO A 27 4.44 5.42 1.62
CA PRO A 27 3.73 6.47 2.36
C PRO A 27 2.28 6.59 1.85
N LEU A 28 1.37 6.98 2.76
CA LEU A 28 -0.08 7.00 2.53
C LEU A 28 -0.49 7.84 1.30
N ASP A 29 0.23 8.91 0.99
CA ASP A 29 -0.05 9.78 -0.16
C ASP A 29 0.39 9.19 -1.52
N LYS A 30 0.93 7.97 -1.53
CA LYS A 30 1.44 7.27 -2.72
C LYS A 30 0.82 5.89 -2.94
N VAL A 31 -0.18 5.50 -2.13
CA VAL A 31 -0.85 4.19 -2.24
C VAL A 31 -1.87 4.10 -3.37
N THR A 32 -2.35 5.23 -3.89
CA THR A 32 -3.42 5.29 -4.92
C THR A 32 -3.09 4.55 -6.21
N ALA A 33 -1.81 4.40 -6.53
CA ALA A 33 -1.34 3.63 -7.68
C ALA A 33 -1.44 2.10 -7.50
N LEU A 34 -1.57 1.65 -6.25
CA LEU A 34 -1.50 0.26 -5.84
C LEU A 34 -2.83 -0.29 -5.31
N GLU A 35 -3.74 0.59 -4.89
CA GLU A 35 -5.07 0.25 -4.38
C GLU A 35 -5.82 -0.81 -5.23
N PRO A 36 -5.79 -0.79 -6.58
CA PRO A 36 -6.51 -1.80 -7.38
C PRO A 36 -5.90 -3.20 -7.35
N HIS A 37 -4.70 -3.36 -6.79
CA HIS A 37 -3.92 -4.60 -6.81
C HIS A 37 -3.56 -5.09 -5.40
N MET A 38 -4.08 -4.46 -4.35
CA MET A 38 -3.80 -4.81 -2.96
C MET A 38 -4.91 -5.70 -2.39
N ASP A 39 -4.54 -6.88 -1.90
CA ASP A 39 -5.48 -7.76 -1.16
C ASP A 39 -5.64 -7.33 0.31
N LEU A 40 -4.61 -6.70 0.87
CA LEU A 40 -4.57 -6.21 2.25
C LEU A 40 -3.78 -4.90 2.32
N ILE A 41 -4.36 -3.91 3.00
CA ILE A 41 -3.69 -2.63 3.30
C ILE A 41 -3.58 -2.52 4.81
N LEU A 42 -2.36 -2.30 5.31
CA LEU A 42 -2.08 -2.08 6.72
C LEU A 42 -1.46 -0.69 6.88
N THR A 43 -2.08 0.14 7.74
CA THR A 43 -1.50 1.43 8.10
C THR A 43 -0.66 1.28 9.34
N VAL A 44 0.59 1.73 9.26
CA VAL A 44 1.51 1.75 10.40
C VAL A 44 1.71 3.18 10.86
N THR A 45 1.38 3.47 12.11
CA THR A 45 1.59 4.78 12.75
C THR A 45 2.52 4.65 13.95
N LYS A 46 3.18 5.76 14.32
CA LYS A 46 3.96 5.84 15.55
C LYS A 46 3.09 6.40 16.67
N ASN A 47 3.17 5.81 17.86
CA ASN A 47 2.55 6.37 19.05
C ASN A 47 3.42 7.50 19.65
N GLU A 48 2.91 8.16 20.69
CA GLU A 48 3.61 9.23 21.44
C GLU A 48 4.92 8.78 22.11
N ARG A 49 5.17 7.47 22.17
CA ARG A 49 6.38 6.84 22.72
C ARG A 49 7.32 6.32 21.63
N ASP A 50 7.14 6.75 20.38
CA ASP A 50 7.93 6.39 19.20
C ASP A 50 7.90 4.91 18.76
N TYR A 51 6.98 4.11 19.29
CA TYR A 51 6.77 2.72 18.88
C TYR A 51 5.77 2.62 17.73
N SER A 52 6.02 1.67 16.82
CA SER A 52 5.16 1.40 15.66
C SER A 52 3.96 0.53 16.03
N TYR A 53 2.77 0.90 15.55
CA TYR A 53 1.52 0.15 15.70
C TYR A 53 0.77 0.08 14.37
N ILE A 54 -0.01 -1.00 14.22
CA ILE A 54 -1.01 -1.09 13.16
C ILE A 54 -2.25 -0.35 13.64
N THR A 55 -2.77 0.55 12.81
CA THR A 55 -4.03 1.26 13.05
C THR A 55 -4.94 1.07 11.84
N ASP A 56 -6.24 1.09 12.07
CA ASP A 56 -7.21 1.05 10.97
C ASP A 56 -7.01 2.26 10.04
N ILE A 57 -7.28 2.05 8.75
CA ILE A 57 -7.27 3.14 7.77
C ILE A 57 -8.42 4.09 8.14
N PRO A 58 -8.17 5.39 8.37
CA PRO A 58 -9.24 6.34 8.64
C PRO A 58 -10.17 6.42 7.41
N GLY A 59 -11.29 5.69 7.43
CA GLY A 59 -12.23 5.68 6.31
C GLY A 59 -13.11 4.45 6.14
N ASP A 60 -12.82 3.31 6.79
CA ASP A 60 -13.58 2.06 6.59
C ASP A 60 -14.56 1.74 7.74
N ALA A 61 -15.13 2.79 8.34
CA ALA A 61 -16.21 2.68 9.32
C ALA A 61 -17.52 3.24 8.74
N ALA A 62 -18.09 2.51 7.77
CA ALA A 62 -19.54 2.34 7.49
C ALA A 62 -19.77 1.85 6.04
#